data_AF-W1Q2T4-F1
#
_entry.id   AF-W1Q2T4-F1
#
_cell.length_a   1.000
_cell.length_b   1.000
_cell.length_c   1.000
_cell.angle_alpha   90.00
_cell.angle_beta   90.00
_cell.angle_gamma   90.00
#
_symmetry.space_group_name_H-M   'P 1'
#
loop_
_entity.id
_entity.type
_entity.pdbx_description
1 polymer ?
#
loop_
_entity_poly.entity_id
_entity_poly.type
_entity_poly.pdbx_seq_one_letter_code
_entity_poly.pdbx_strand_id
1 'polypeptide(L)'
;MVISVDDFKTKFTQIFGDEIWDDFIVYGRRKQDTKSFNSIHDVIKQLNKYKKKIANRDLYTKGINRRFARFALISIERAFRPQSRSITFNKKVVLKNGNFNRIWEVEHIFPSKGTNCFDEIIKVPKKTNTCPKKGTYNNKLITQITCNSICNLTLISRELNGKEEYKNADFQTKKDVMNSPKKEKDVMNPAKKEYYEEKDFYINRIFKNRSAKPSKDYFRLLLARQLNLKFDFNRIFKPDATGIPVVFLRVVLGYSESEIQSTFPPTP
;
A
#
# COMPACT_ATOMS: atom_id res chain seq x y z
N MET A 1 -9.34 -6.17 -27.90
CA MET A 1 -8.73 -7.38 -27.30
C MET A 1 -9.49 -7.71 -26.04
N VAL A 2 -9.82 -8.98 -25.81
CA VAL A 2 -10.48 -9.43 -24.56
C VAL A 2 -9.42 -9.68 -23.49
N ILE A 3 -9.69 -9.30 -22.26
CA ILE A 3 -8.80 -9.53 -21.12
C ILE A 3 -8.85 -11.02 -20.76
N SER A 4 -7.76 -11.75 -21.03
CA SER A 4 -7.60 -13.14 -20.63
C SER A 4 -7.04 -13.25 -19.20
N VAL A 5 -7.11 -14.46 -18.61
CA VAL A 5 -6.50 -14.73 -17.30
C VAL A 5 -4.98 -14.55 -17.34
N ASP A 6 -4.33 -14.97 -18.43
CA ASP A 6 -2.88 -14.87 -18.58
C ASP A 6 -2.41 -13.43 -18.78
N ASP A 7 -3.16 -12.64 -19.56
CA ASP A 7 -2.89 -11.22 -19.71
C ASP A 7 -3.07 -10.47 -18.37
N PHE A 8 -4.15 -10.77 -17.64
CA PHE A 8 -4.35 -10.23 -16.29
C PHE A 8 -3.21 -10.59 -15.35
N LYS A 9 -2.82 -11.87 -15.31
CA LYS A 9 -1.70 -12.35 -14.49
C LYS A 9 -0.41 -11.64 -14.85
N THR A 10 -0.14 -11.45 -16.14
CA THR A 10 1.06 -10.78 -16.64
C THR A 10 1.12 -9.33 -16.16
N LYS A 11 0.05 -8.53 -16.37
CA LYS A 11 0.01 -7.15 -15.87
C LYS A 11 0.05 -7.07 -14.35
N PHE A 12 -0.66 -7.96 -13.66
CA PHE A 12 -0.67 -8.01 -12.20
C PHE A 12 0.73 -8.28 -11.63
N THR A 13 1.42 -9.29 -12.15
CA THR A 13 2.78 -9.66 -11.69
C THR A 13 3.82 -8.61 -12.05
N GLN A 14 3.71 -7.96 -13.21
CA GLN A 14 4.59 -6.83 -13.57
C GLN A 14 4.47 -5.66 -12.58
N ILE A 15 3.25 -5.37 -12.11
CA ILE A 15 3.00 -4.24 -11.18
C ILE A 15 3.31 -4.63 -9.73
N PHE A 16 2.77 -5.74 -9.25
CA PHE A 16 2.76 -6.11 -7.84
C PHE A 16 3.84 -7.14 -7.49
N GLY A 17 4.19 -8.01 -8.42
CA GLY A 17 5.13 -9.11 -8.26
C GLY A 17 4.51 -10.46 -7.99
N ASP A 18 5.28 -11.50 -8.33
CA ASP A 18 4.86 -12.91 -8.29
C ASP A 18 4.42 -13.35 -6.89
N GLU A 19 5.14 -12.92 -5.86
CA GLU A 19 4.79 -13.24 -4.47
C GLU A 19 3.39 -12.74 -4.07
N ILE A 20 2.96 -11.59 -4.62
CA ILE A 20 1.61 -11.05 -4.38
C ILE A 20 0.59 -11.84 -5.20
N TRP A 21 0.93 -12.22 -6.43
CA TRP A 21 0.08 -13.12 -7.22
C TRP A 21 -0.14 -14.44 -6.49
N ASP A 22 0.92 -15.05 -5.95
CA ASP A 22 0.84 -16.29 -5.19
C ASP A 22 -0.04 -16.14 -3.94
N ASP A 23 0.07 -15.03 -3.20
CA ASP A 23 -0.84 -14.75 -2.08
C ASP A 23 -2.28 -14.51 -2.57
N PHE A 24 -2.46 -13.81 -3.69
CA PHE A 24 -3.76 -13.49 -4.28
C PHE A 24 -4.52 -14.77 -4.69
N ILE A 25 -3.87 -15.70 -5.39
CA ILE A 25 -4.53 -16.90 -5.89
C ILE A 25 -4.91 -17.88 -4.78
N VAL A 26 -4.10 -18.01 -3.72
CA VAL A 26 -4.37 -18.96 -2.63
C VAL A 26 -5.31 -18.41 -1.57
N TYR A 27 -5.52 -17.09 -1.52
CA TYR A 27 -6.27 -16.48 -0.44
C TYR A 27 -7.73 -16.96 -0.38
N GLY A 28 -8.12 -17.55 0.76
CA GLY A 28 -9.48 -18.07 0.95
C GLY A 28 -9.82 -19.28 0.08
N ARG A 29 -8.82 -19.92 -0.54
CA ARG A 29 -8.94 -21.21 -1.24
C ARG A 29 -8.58 -22.37 -0.31
N ARG A 30 -9.16 -23.54 -0.58
CA ARG A 30 -8.79 -24.80 0.08
C ARG A 30 -7.53 -25.37 -0.57
N LYS A 31 -6.79 -26.22 0.15
CA LYS A 31 -5.56 -26.87 -0.39
C LYS A 31 -5.79 -27.68 -1.67
N GLN A 32 -7.02 -28.11 -1.92
CA GLN A 32 -7.42 -28.94 -3.07
C GLN A 32 -7.81 -28.10 -4.29
N ASP A 33 -7.97 -26.77 -4.15
CA ASP A 33 -8.35 -25.90 -5.25
C ASP A 33 -7.17 -25.74 -6.23
N THR A 34 -7.44 -25.69 -7.54
CA THR A 34 -6.40 -25.44 -8.54
C THR A 34 -5.74 -24.09 -8.33
N LYS A 35 -4.45 -23.96 -8.71
CA LYS A 35 -3.69 -22.67 -8.64
C LYS A 35 -3.92 -21.75 -9.84
N SER A 36 -4.88 -22.07 -10.70
CA SER A 36 -5.26 -21.28 -11.87
C SER A 36 -6.70 -20.76 -11.75
N PHE A 37 -7.06 -19.83 -12.62
CA PHE A 37 -8.44 -19.41 -12.83
C PHE A 37 -8.87 -19.89 -14.21
N ASN A 38 -10.12 -20.34 -14.33
CA ASN A 38 -10.67 -20.79 -15.61
C ASN A 38 -11.21 -19.61 -16.44
N SER A 39 -11.53 -18.50 -15.79
CA SER A 39 -12.09 -17.32 -16.43
C SER A 39 -11.69 -16.02 -15.75
N ILE A 40 -11.80 -14.91 -16.47
CA ILE A 40 -11.60 -13.56 -15.90
C ILE A 40 -12.67 -13.25 -14.83
N HIS A 41 -13.86 -13.81 -14.93
CA HIS A 41 -14.90 -13.70 -13.90
C HIS A 41 -14.45 -14.32 -12.57
N ASP A 42 -13.72 -15.42 -12.59
CA ASP A 42 -13.16 -16.03 -11.37
C ASP A 42 -12.07 -15.15 -10.75
N VAL A 43 -11.28 -14.47 -11.58
CA VAL A 43 -10.31 -13.45 -11.13
C VAL A 43 -11.04 -12.31 -10.43
N ILE A 44 -12.13 -11.78 -11.00
CA ILE A 44 -12.92 -10.71 -10.38
C ILE A 44 -13.54 -11.16 -9.04
N LYS A 45 -14.09 -12.38 -8.98
CA LYS A 45 -14.59 -12.97 -7.72
C LYS A 45 -13.47 -13.03 -6.68
N GLN A 46 -12.26 -13.41 -7.08
CA GLN A 46 -11.11 -13.47 -6.18
C GLN A 46 -10.64 -12.07 -5.74
N LEU A 47 -10.62 -11.07 -6.62
CA LEU A 47 -10.36 -9.67 -6.24
C LEU A 47 -11.34 -9.19 -5.17
N ASN A 48 -12.62 -9.50 -5.33
CA ASN A 48 -13.67 -9.16 -4.36
C ASN A 48 -13.50 -9.87 -3.01
N LYS A 49 -12.87 -11.05 -2.96
CA LYS A 49 -12.46 -11.70 -1.71
C LYS A 49 -11.19 -11.06 -1.15
N TYR A 50 -10.14 -10.95 -1.95
CA TYR A 50 -8.81 -10.50 -1.55
C TYR A 50 -8.82 -9.08 -0.97
N LYS A 51 -9.59 -8.16 -1.57
CA LYS A 51 -9.72 -6.78 -1.08
C LYS A 51 -10.21 -6.70 0.37
N LYS A 52 -10.99 -7.68 0.85
CA LYS A 52 -11.49 -7.70 2.23
C LYS A 52 -10.38 -7.79 3.28
N LYS A 53 -9.16 -8.23 2.91
CA LYS A 53 -7.98 -8.21 3.81
C LYS A 53 -7.67 -6.80 4.33
N ILE A 54 -8.11 -5.73 3.67
CA ILE A 54 -7.93 -4.34 4.15
C ILE A 54 -8.61 -4.07 5.51
N ALA A 55 -9.58 -4.90 5.90
CA ALA A 55 -10.21 -4.84 7.21
C ALA A 55 -9.30 -5.38 8.34
N ASN A 56 -8.27 -6.15 8.02
CA ASN A 56 -7.30 -6.64 9.01
C ASN A 56 -6.52 -5.44 9.61
N ARG A 57 -6.35 -5.48 10.93
CA ARG A 57 -5.61 -4.45 11.69
C ARG A 57 -4.09 -4.58 11.55
N ASP A 58 -3.61 -5.81 11.32
CA ASP A 58 -2.18 -6.13 11.17
C ASP A 58 -1.89 -6.54 9.72
N LEU A 59 -1.43 -5.55 8.96
CA LEU A 59 -1.05 -5.71 7.56
C LEU A 59 0.46 -5.82 7.39
N TYR A 60 1.24 -5.57 8.43
CA TYR A 60 2.70 -5.67 8.39
C TYR A 60 3.20 -6.70 9.39
N THR A 61 3.03 -7.96 9.02
CA THR A 61 3.72 -9.09 9.64
C THR A 61 4.46 -9.82 8.54
N LYS A 62 5.67 -10.34 8.85
CA LYS A 62 6.54 -11.02 7.88
C LYS A 62 5.74 -12.05 7.05
N GLY A 63 6.11 -12.23 5.78
CA GLY A 63 5.40 -13.16 4.88
C GLY A 63 4.13 -12.57 4.27
N ILE A 64 2.99 -13.25 4.45
CA ILE A 64 1.74 -13.03 3.72
C ILE A 64 1.14 -11.64 3.94
N ASN A 65 1.11 -11.13 5.18
CA ASN A 65 0.46 -9.85 5.45
C ASN A 65 1.23 -8.68 4.78
N ARG A 66 2.57 -8.70 4.81
CA ARG A 66 3.41 -7.72 4.10
C ARG A 66 3.13 -7.68 2.59
N ARG A 67 2.79 -8.82 1.96
CA ARG A 67 2.42 -8.90 0.54
C ARG A 67 1.13 -8.14 0.26
N PHE A 68 0.11 -8.30 1.12
CA PHE A 68 -1.13 -7.54 0.99
C PHE A 68 -0.94 -6.04 1.27
N ALA A 69 -0.15 -5.65 2.27
CA ALA A 69 0.17 -4.24 2.50
C ALA A 69 0.77 -3.58 1.25
N ARG A 70 1.72 -4.27 0.61
CA ARG A 70 2.31 -3.82 -0.65
C ARG A 70 1.27 -3.70 -1.77
N PHE A 71 0.41 -4.70 -1.95
CA PHE A 71 -0.70 -4.65 -2.91
C PHE A 71 -1.58 -3.42 -2.71
N ALA A 72 -1.98 -3.15 -1.46
CA ALA A 72 -2.84 -2.02 -1.11
C ALA A 72 -2.16 -0.67 -1.36
N LEU A 73 -0.92 -0.50 -0.91
CA LEU A 73 -0.18 0.75 -1.08
C LEU A 73 0.09 1.06 -2.56
N ILE A 74 0.51 0.07 -3.37
CA ILE A 74 0.72 0.26 -4.81
C ILE A 74 -0.59 0.59 -5.53
N SER A 75 -1.69 -0.07 -5.16
CA SER A 75 -3.00 0.18 -5.77
C SER A 75 -3.45 1.62 -5.53
N ILE A 76 -3.35 2.10 -4.29
CA ILE A 76 -3.67 3.49 -3.93
C ILE A 76 -2.75 4.46 -4.68
N GLU A 77 -1.45 4.20 -4.67
CA GLU A 77 -0.46 5.06 -5.30
C GLU A 77 -0.71 5.25 -6.80
N ARG A 78 -0.88 4.15 -7.55
CA ARG A 78 -1.14 4.21 -9.00
C ARG A 78 -2.49 4.83 -9.36
N ALA A 79 -3.49 4.66 -8.50
CA ALA A 79 -4.81 5.23 -8.72
C ALA A 79 -4.81 6.76 -8.59
N PHE A 80 -4.14 7.28 -7.56
CA PHE A 80 -4.22 8.69 -7.18
C PHE A 80 -2.99 9.54 -7.57
N ARG A 81 -1.92 8.94 -8.09
CA ARG A 81 -0.79 9.63 -8.72
C ARG A 81 -0.53 9.03 -10.12
N PRO A 82 -0.99 9.68 -11.21
CA PRO A 82 -0.76 9.19 -12.57
C PRO A 82 0.70 8.93 -12.92
N GLN A 83 1.61 9.75 -12.41
CA GLN A 83 3.06 9.60 -12.59
C GLN A 83 3.58 8.28 -12.03
N SER A 84 2.92 7.70 -11.01
CA SER A 84 3.32 6.42 -10.43
C SER A 84 2.97 5.22 -11.31
N ARG A 85 2.23 5.41 -12.41
CA ARG A 85 1.87 4.33 -13.34
C ARG A 85 3.05 3.86 -14.19
N SER A 86 4.04 4.73 -14.42
CA SER A 86 5.31 4.39 -15.08
C SER A 86 6.35 3.77 -14.14
N ILE A 87 6.12 3.80 -12.82
CA ILE A 87 7.05 3.22 -11.84
C ILE A 87 6.96 1.69 -11.86
N THR A 88 8.10 1.04 -12.06
CA THR A 88 8.24 -0.42 -11.94
C THR A 88 8.40 -0.82 -10.47
N PHE A 89 7.29 -0.89 -9.72
CA PHE A 89 7.33 -1.23 -8.30
C PHE A 89 7.93 -2.62 -8.02
N ASN A 90 7.77 -3.60 -8.92
CA ASN A 90 8.37 -4.93 -8.75
C ASN A 90 9.83 -5.03 -9.21
N LYS A 91 10.52 -3.91 -9.53
CA LYS A 91 11.93 -3.97 -9.94
C LYS A 91 12.79 -4.58 -8.82
N LYS A 92 13.52 -5.64 -9.18
CA LYS A 92 14.41 -6.40 -8.29
C LYS A 92 15.86 -6.05 -8.62
N VAL A 93 16.71 -6.02 -7.59
CA VAL A 93 18.17 -5.92 -7.70
C VAL A 93 18.74 -7.22 -7.14
N VAL A 94 19.42 -7.99 -7.99
CA VAL A 94 20.04 -9.25 -7.62
C VAL A 94 21.25 -8.98 -6.72
N LEU A 95 21.37 -9.74 -5.66
CA LEU A 95 22.47 -9.73 -4.70
C LEU A 95 23.49 -10.80 -5.09
N LYS A 96 24.73 -10.65 -4.62
CA LYS A 96 25.85 -11.57 -4.92
C LYS A 96 25.57 -13.03 -4.54
N ASN A 97 24.66 -13.27 -3.60
CA ASN A 97 24.28 -14.60 -3.12
C ASN A 97 23.04 -15.19 -3.83
N GLY A 98 22.62 -14.64 -4.97
CA GLY A 98 21.44 -15.10 -5.71
C GLY A 98 20.10 -14.63 -5.13
N ASN A 99 20.09 -14.01 -3.96
CA ASN A 99 18.90 -13.35 -3.42
C ASN A 99 18.62 -12.04 -4.17
N PHE A 100 17.47 -11.42 -3.92
CA PHE A 100 17.16 -10.11 -4.48
C PHE A 100 16.56 -9.16 -3.44
N ASN A 101 16.83 -7.87 -3.61
CA ASN A 101 16.08 -6.80 -2.96
C ASN A 101 15.12 -6.18 -3.96
N ARG A 102 13.98 -5.68 -3.49
CA ARG A 102 13.13 -4.81 -4.31
C ARG A 102 13.62 -3.37 -4.18
N ILE A 103 13.55 -2.62 -5.27
CA ILE A 103 13.90 -1.18 -5.22
C ILE A 103 12.93 -0.43 -4.34
N TRP A 104 11.65 -0.79 -4.36
CA TRP A 104 10.62 -0.16 -3.52
C TRP A 104 10.23 -1.11 -2.40
N GLU A 105 10.33 -0.67 -1.15
CA GLU A 105 10.04 -1.48 0.03
C GLU A 105 8.89 -0.89 0.84
N VAL A 106 8.12 -1.78 1.47
CA VAL A 106 7.16 -1.34 2.50
C VAL A 106 7.95 -1.04 3.77
N GLU A 107 7.76 0.15 4.31
CA GLU A 107 8.42 0.66 5.52
C GLU A 107 7.40 1.25 6.50
N HIS A 108 7.75 1.22 7.79
CA HIS A 108 7.00 1.87 8.85
C HIS A 108 7.28 3.38 8.91
N ILE A 109 6.22 4.20 8.98
CA ILE A 109 6.34 5.67 9.16
C ILE A 109 6.83 5.98 10.58
N PHE A 110 6.22 5.37 11.59
CA PHE A 110 6.67 5.33 12.97
C PHE A 110 7.31 3.97 13.24
N PRO A 111 8.58 3.90 13.70
CA PRO A 111 9.31 2.65 13.88
C PRO A 111 8.54 1.59 14.65
N SER A 112 8.65 0.32 14.27
CA SER A 112 7.98 -0.78 14.99
C SER A 112 8.72 -1.25 16.25
N LYS A 113 9.99 -0.87 16.42
CA LYS A 113 10.85 -1.28 17.54
C LYS A 113 11.81 -0.15 17.92
N GLY A 114 12.40 -0.26 19.12
CA GLY A 114 13.35 0.72 19.66
C GLY A 114 12.71 1.74 20.60
N THR A 115 13.52 2.67 21.08
CA THR A 115 13.12 3.71 22.05
C THR A 115 12.13 4.73 21.49
N ASN A 116 12.08 4.90 20.16
CA ASN A 116 11.14 5.77 19.45
C ASN A 116 10.08 4.97 18.68
N CYS A 117 9.69 3.81 19.20
CA CYS A 117 8.74 2.95 18.51
C CYS A 117 7.29 3.44 18.64
N PHE A 118 6.44 2.89 17.77
CA PHE A 118 5.03 3.21 17.68
C PHE A 118 4.32 3.14 19.03
N ASP A 119 4.53 2.08 19.80
CA ASP A 119 3.79 1.83 21.04
C ASP A 119 4.18 2.81 22.17
N GLU A 120 5.42 3.33 22.15
CA GLU A 120 5.89 4.37 23.07
C GLU A 120 5.32 5.75 22.73
N ILE A 121 5.24 6.07 21.43
CA ILE A 121 4.87 7.40 20.95
C ILE A 121 3.36 7.55 20.79
N ILE A 122 2.67 6.51 20.32
CA ILE A 122 1.28 6.55 19.93
C ILE A 122 0.42 5.89 21.00
N LYS A 123 -0.12 6.73 21.90
CA LYS A 123 -1.11 6.29 22.88
C LYS A 123 -2.46 6.08 22.22
N VAL A 124 -2.74 4.87 21.76
CA VAL A 124 -4.05 4.47 21.24
C VAL A 124 -5.03 4.37 22.42
N PRO A 125 -6.16 5.09 22.40
CA PRO A 125 -7.17 4.96 23.46
C PRO A 125 -7.64 3.51 23.61
N LYS A 126 -7.49 2.96 24.82
CA LYS A 126 -8.06 1.65 25.16
C LYS A 126 -9.58 1.78 25.26
N LYS A 127 -10.30 0.71 24.92
CA LYS A 127 -11.75 0.64 24.97
C LYS A 127 -12.21 0.95 26.41
N THR A 128 -13.00 2.00 26.61
CA THR A 128 -13.72 2.18 27.88
C THR A 128 -14.91 1.23 27.89
N ASN A 129 -15.26 0.63 29.04
CA ASN A 129 -16.41 -0.27 29.22
C ASN A 129 -17.78 0.42 29.02
N THR A 130 -17.81 1.64 28.50
CA THR A 130 -19.00 2.44 28.29
C THR A 130 -19.53 2.25 26.86
N CYS A 131 -20.82 1.92 26.74
CA CYS A 131 -21.53 1.84 25.47
C CYS A 131 -21.27 3.11 24.63
N PRO A 132 -20.88 3.00 23.35
CA PRO A 132 -20.63 4.16 22.51
C PRO A 132 -21.90 5.02 22.41
N LYS A 133 -21.79 6.34 22.63
CA LYS A 133 -22.88 7.26 22.34
C LYS A 133 -23.24 7.14 20.85
N LYS A 134 -24.54 6.94 20.57
CA LYS A 134 -25.10 6.85 19.21
C LYS A 134 -24.60 8.05 18.39
N GLY A 135 -23.89 7.79 17.28
CA GLY A 135 -23.22 8.82 16.46
C GLY A 135 -21.68 8.77 16.45
N THR A 136 -21.05 8.02 17.36
CA THR A 136 -19.58 7.80 17.33
C THR A 136 -19.20 6.56 16.53
N TYR A 137 -19.10 6.68 15.20
CA TYR A 137 -18.55 5.64 14.31
C TYR A 137 -17.06 5.29 14.59
N ASN A 138 -16.41 5.93 15.58
CA ASN A 138 -14.97 5.98 15.72
C ASN A 138 -14.33 4.99 16.70
N ASN A 139 -15.06 4.34 17.62
CA ASN A 139 -14.41 3.49 18.62
C ASN A 139 -13.77 2.22 18.03
N LYS A 140 -14.38 1.62 16.99
CA LYS A 140 -13.82 0.41 16.34
C LYS A 140 -12.60 0.73 15.46
N LEU A 141 -12.60 1.87 14.79
CA LEU A 141 -11.48 2.31 13.94
C LEU A 141 -10.28 2.78 14.78
N ILE A 142 -10.53 3.48 15.88
CA ILE A 142 -9.51 3.90 16.86
C ILE A 142 -8.79 2.68 17.45
N THR A 143 -9.55 1.69 17.91
CA THR A 143 -9.01 0.48 18.57
C THR A 143 -8.32 -0.51 17.60
N GLN A 144 -8.33 -0.22 16.29
CA GLN A 144 -7.67 -1.03 15.27
C GLN A 144 -6.31 -0.50 14.84
N ILE A 145 -5.90 0.70 15.27
CA ILE A 145 -4.60 1.23 14.88
C ILE A 145 -3.52 0.52 15.71
N THR A 146 -2.59 -0.11 15.00
CA THR A 146 -1.39 -0.74 15.55
C THR A 146 -0.18 -0.31 14.74
N CYS A 147 1.03 -0.61 15.21
CA CYS A 147 2.26 -0.37 14.45
C CYS A 147 2.23 -1.00 13.04
N ASN A 148 1.44 -2.06 12.84
CA ASN A 148 1.34 -2.79 11.57
C ASN A 148 0.10 -2.42 10.73
N SER A 149 -0.64 -1.39 11.12
CA SER A 149 -1.80 -0.90 10.35
C SER A 149 -1.36 -0.11 9.13
N ILE A 150 -2.14 -0.15 8.04
CA ILE A 150 -1.81 0.54 6.77
C ILE A 150 -1.51 2.03 6.93
N CYS A 151 -2.12 2.71 7.90
CA CYS A 151 -1.80 4.11 8.17
C CYS A 151 -0.36 4.35 8.65
N ASN A 152 0.28 3.36 9.27
CA ASN A 152 1.68 3.41 9.65
C ASN A 152 2.62 2.84 8.58
N LEU A 153 2.11 2.42 7.43
CA LEU A 153 2.91 1.84 6.37
C LEU A 153 3.02 2.81 5.18
N THR A 154 4.12 2.69 4.47
CA THR A 154 4.34 3.39 3.21
C THR A 154 5.27 2.63 2.27
N LEU A 155 5.50 3.17 1.06
CA LEU A 155 6.54 2.72 0.15
C LEU A 155 7.66 3.76 0.06
N ILE A 156 8.89 3.30 0.18
CA ILE A 156 10.11 4.09 -0.03
C ILE A 156 11.14 3.29 -0.81
N SER A 157 12.18 3.96 -1.29
CA SER A 157 13.29 3.29 -1.95
C SER A 157 14.11 2.44 -0.95
N ARG A 158 14.69 1.34 -1.41
CA ARG A 158 15.65 0.51 -0.66
C ARG A 158 16.89 1.34 -0.28
N GLU A 159 17.27 2.28 -1.13
CA GLU A 159 18.35 3.23 -0.88
C GLU A 159 18.07 4.02 0.40
N LEU A 160 16.89 4.63 0.52
CA LEU A 160 16.49 5.36 1.72
C LEU A 160 16.30 4.42 2.91
N ASN A 161 15.62 3.29 2.72
CA ASN A 161 15.37 2.32 3.80
C ASN A 161 16.65 1.62 4.31
N GLY A 162 17.72 1.63 3.52
CA GLY A 162 19.03 1.08 3.87
C GLY A 162 19.85 2.00 4.76
N LYS A 163 19.49 3.29 4.86
CA LYS A 163 20.17 4.25 5.71
C LYS A 163 19.68 4.07 7.15
N GLU A 164 20.57 3.63 8.04
CA GLU A 164 20.23 3.45 9.46
C GLU A 164 19.73 4.75 10.11
N GLU A 165 20.23 5.90 9.66
CA GLU A 165 19.74 7.24 10.06
C GLU A 165 18.27 7.49 9.70
N TYR A 166 17.74 6.83 8.67
CA TYR A 166 16.33 6.91 8.31
C TYR A 166 15.51 5.79 8.96
N LYS A 167 15.97 4.54 8.84
CA LYS A 167 15.24 3.34 9.26
C LYS A 167 14.80 3.39 10.73
N ASN A 168 15.69 3.83 11.62
CA ASN A 168 15.42 3.90 13.07
C ASN A 168 15.02 5.31 13.54
N ALA A 169 14.96 6.29 12.63
CA ALA A 169 14.60 7.66 12.98
C ALA A 169 13.14 7.77 13.41
N ASP A 170 12.88 8.75 14.27
CA ASP A 170 11.52 9.16 14.60
C ASP A 170 10.82 9.80 13.40
N PHE A 171 9.53 10.08 13.55
CA PHE A 171 8.73 10.64 12.48
C PHE A 171 9.20 12.03 12.01
N GLN A 172 9.69 12.91 12.91
CA GLN A 172 10.16 14.24 12.47
C GLN A 172 11.44 14.11 11.68
N THR A 173 12.38 13.28 12.11
CA THR A 173 13.63 13.05 11.40
C THR A 173 13.35 12.40 10.03
N LYS A 174 12.47 11.39 9.95
CA LYS A 174 12.04 10.81 8.66
C LYS A 174 11.39 11.85 7.76
N LYS A 175 10.57 12.73 8.34
CA LYS A 175 9.92 13.84 7.64
C LYS A 175 10.93 14.85 7.11
N ASP A 176 11.93 15.22 7.89
CA ASP A 176 12.97 16.17 7.48
C ASP A 176 13.83 15.57 6.36
N VAL A 177 14.27 14.31 6.50
CA VAL A 177 15.01 13.60 5.44
C VAL A 177 14.21 13.54 4.14
N MET A 178 12.91 13.21 4.20
CA MET A 178 12.03 13.19 3.04
C MET A 178 11.84 14.57 2.41
N ASN A 179 11.97 15.66 3.18
CA ASN A 179 11.79 17.01 2.68
C ASN A 179 13.09 17.70 2.23
N SER A 180 14.25 17.21 2.68
CA SER A 180 15.57 17.73 2.32
C SER A 180 16.05 17.26 0.94
N PRO A 181 16.95 18.02 0.29
CA PRO A 181 17.72 17.52 -0.83
C PRO A 181 18.52 16.26 -0.45
N LYS A 182 18.74 15.36 -1.42
CA LYS A 182 19.69 14.27 -1.28
C LYS A 182 21.09 14.83 -1.01
N LYS A 183 21.87 14.16 -0.15
CA LYS A 183 23.27 14.55 0.12
C LYS A 183 24.10 14.25 -1.14
N GLU A 184 25.19 14.98 -1.40
CA GLU A 184 26.01 14.79 -2.62
C GLU A 184 26.47 13.34 -2.84
N LYS A 185 26.83 12.64 -1.77
CA LYS A 185 27.20 11.21 -1.80
C LYS A 185 26.07 10.27 -2.25
N ASP A 186 24.84 10.75 -2.27
CA ASP A 186 23.63 10.01 -2.64
C ASP A 186 23.21 10.29 -4.10
N VAL A 187 24.00 11.07 -4.85
CA VAL A 187 23.63 11.63 -6.16
C VAL A 187 24.67 11.27 -7.22
N MET A 188 24.24 10.86 -8.41
CA MET A 188 25.15 10.57 -9.52
C MET A 188 25.72 11.84 -10.19
N ASN A 189 25.03 12.97 -10.07
CA ASN A 189 25.49 14.28 -10.57
C ASN A 189 25.28 15.40 -9.53
N PRO A 190 26.30 15.74 -8.70
CA PRO A 190 26.15 16.65 -7.57
C PRO A 190 25.80 18.10 -7.96
N ALA A 191 25.88 18.46 -9.25
CA ALA A 191 25.47 19.79 -9.74
C ALA A 191 23.93 19.98 -9.76
N LYS A 192 23.13 18.95 -9.51
CA LYS A 192 21.67 19.04 -9.38
C LYS A 192 21.22 18.67 -7.97
N LYS A 193 20.37 19.52 -7.37
CA LYS A 193 19.61 19.14 -6.17
C LYS A 193 18.65 18.02 -6.54
N GLU A 194 19.05 16.78 -6.28
CA GLU A 194 18.14 15.64 -6.34
C GLU A 194 17.33 15.54 -5.05
N TYR A 195 16.10 15.06 -5.17
CA TYR A 195 15.23 14.77 -4.03
C TYR A 195 14.79 13.32 -4.10
N TYR A 196 14.37 12.76 -2.97
CA TYR A 196 13.74 11.45 -2.94
C TYR A 196 12.40 11.49 -3.69
N GLU A 197 12.26 10.74 -4.79
CA GLU A 197 11.03 10.69 -5.57
C GLU A 197 9.83 10.25 -4.72
N GLU A 198 10.08 9.36 -3.75
CA GLU A 198 9.07 8.90 -2.80
C GLU A 198 8.42 10.03 -1.99
N LYS A 199 9.06 11.20 -1.85
CA LYS A 199 8.44 12.39 -1.25
C LYS A 199 7.13 12.77 -1.93
N ASP A 200 7.05 12.56 -3.25
CA ASP A 200 5.91 12.97 -4.06
C ASP A 200 4.85 11.89 -4.22
N PHE A 201 5.06 10.71 -3.64
CA PHE A 201 4.05 9.66 -3.62
C PHE A 201 2.79 10.14 -2.90
N TYR A 202 1.63 9.78 -3.46
CA TYR A 202 0.34 10.05 -2.84
C TYR A 202 0.28 9.45 -1.42
N ILE A 203 0.75 8.21 -1.27
CA ILE A 203 0.80 7.55 0.03
C ILE A 203 1.81 8.21 0.98
N ASN A 204 2.77 9.00 0.53
CA ASN A 204 3.75 9.69 1.39
C ASN A 204 3.35 11.12 1.79
N ARG A 205 2.17 11.60 1.42
CA ARG A 205 1.68 12.95 1.78
C ARG A 205 1.68 13.24 3.28
N ILE A 206 1.68 12.22 4.15
CA ILE A 206 1.81 12.40 5.61
C ILE A 206 3.08 13.20 5.99
N PHE A 207 4.18 13.00 5.27
CA PHE A 207 5.44 13.72 5.51
C PHE A 207 5.41 15.18 5.03
N LYS A 208 4.36 15.60 4.31
CA LYS A 208 4.13 17.01 3.92
C LYS A 208 3.25 17.76 4.92
N ASN A 209 2.73 17.09 5.95
CA ASN A 209 1.84 17.72 6.92
C ASN A 209 2.61 18.68 7.84
N ARG A 210 2.40 19.99 7.66
CA ARG A 210 3.07 21.05 8.43
C ARG A 210 2.64 21.10 9.89
N SER A 211 1.42 20.67 10.20
CA SER A 211 0.83 20.71 11.54
C SER A 211 1.23 19.53 12.42
N ALA A 212 1.70 18.44 11.81
CA ALA A 212 2.23 17.28 12.52
C ALA A 212 3.64 17.57 13.06
N LYS A 213 3.72 18.31 14.18
CA LYS A 213 4.95 18.63 14.90
C LYS A 213 5.01 17.99 16.29
N PRO A 214 4.02 18.19 17.19
CA PRO A 214 4.09 17.59 18.51
C PRO A 214 3.54 16.15 18.50
N SER A 215 4.10 15.28 19.35
CA SER A 215 3.71 13.87 19.44
C SER A 215 2.23 13.63 19.77
N LYS A 216 1.62 14.56 20.52
CA LYS A 216 0.19 14.53 20.86
C LYS A 216 -0.75 14.50 19.65
N ASP A 217 -0.30 14.98 18.49
CA ASP A 217 -1.11 15.05 17.27
C ASP A 217 -0.94 13.83 16.36
N TYR A 218 0.07 12.99 16.61
CA TYR A 218 0.38 11.85 15.73
C TYR A 218 -0.72 10.80 15.68
N PHE A 219 -1.41 10.55 16.80
CA PHE A 219 -2.55 9.63 16.79
C PHE A 219 -3.67 10.13 15.87
N ARG A 220 -4.02 11.41 15.94
CA ARG A 220 -5.05 12.02 15.07
C ARG A 220 -4.62 11.99 13.61
N LEU A 221 -3.33 12.24 13.33
CA LEU A 221 -2.75 12.14 12.00
C LEU A 221 -2.89 10.73 11.42
N LEU A 222 -2.53 9.70 12.18
CA LEU A 222 -2.64 8.30 11.77
C LEU A 222 -4.11 7.87 11.61
N LEU A 223 -5.01 8.35 12.45
CA LEU A 223 -6.45 8.08 12.32
C LEU A 223 -7.03 8.67 11.04
N ALA A 224 -6.75 9.94 10.75
CA ALA A 224 -7.17 10.59 9.52
C ALA A 224 -6.60 9.86 8.28
N ARG A 225 -5.31 9.49 8.33
CA ARG A 225 -4.67 8.71 7.28
C ARG A 225 -5.30 7.33 7.11
N GLN A 226 -5.62 6.62 8.19
CA GLN A 226 -6.29 5.31 8.14
C GLN A 226 -7.62 5.39 7.42
N LEU A 227 -8.44 6.40 7.75
CA LEU A 227 -9.73 6.64 7.10
C LEU A 227 -9.55 6.90 5.61
N ASN A 228 -8.63 7.80 5.25
CA ASN A 228 -8.37 8.16 3.86
C ASN A 228 -7.88 6.96 3.04
N LEU A 229 -6.84 6.24 3.50
CA LEU A 229 -6.29 5.11 2.76
C LEU A 229 -7.30 3.96 2.61
N LYS A 230 -8.11 3.68 3.64
CA LYS A 230 -9.17 2.66 3.54
C LYS A 230 -10.28 3.10 2.59
N PHE A 231 -10.70 4.36 2.65
CA PHE A 231 -11.68 4.92 1.73
C PHE A 231 -11.19 4.85 0.27
N ASP A 232 -9.96 5.31 0.03
CA ASP A 232 -9.31 5.31 -1.28
C ASP A 232 -9.18 3.90 -1.84
N PHE A 233 -8.70 2.96 -1.03
CA PHE A 233 -8.63 1.55 -1.41
C PHE A 233 -10.01 1.00 -1.77
N ASN A 234 -11.02 1.21 -0.91
CA ASN A 234 -12.38 0.73 -1.19
C ASN A 234 -12.98 1.35 -2.46
N ARG A 235 -12.67 2.61 -2.76
CA ARG A 235 -13.10 3.29 -3.99
C ARG A 235 -12.49 2.65 -5.24
N ILE A 236 -11.21 2.27 -5.20
CA ILE A 236 -10.52 1.61 -6.32
C ILE A 236 -11.17 0.28 -6.68
N PHE A 237 -11.58 -0.48 -5.66
CA PHE A 237 -12.18 -1.81 -5.84
C PHE A 237 -13.70 -1.78 -5.72
N LYS A 238 -14.34 -0.61 -5.81
CA LYS A 238 -15.80 -0.51 -5.83
C LYS A 238 -16.29 -1.10 -7.15
N PRO A 239 -17.12 -2.16 -7.12
CA PRO A 239 -17.69 -2.70 -8.34
C PRO A 239 -18.69 -1.71 -8.94
N ASP A 240 -18.83 -1.74 -10.25
CA ASP A 240 -19.99 -1.19 -10.96
C ASP A 240 -21.24 -2.06 -10.75
N ALA A 241 -22.31 -1.79 -11.51
CA ALA A 241 -23.56 -2.54 -11.42
C ALA A 241 -23.43 -4.03 -11.78
N THR A 242 -22.41 -4.42 -12.56
CA THR A 242 -22.19 -5.81 -13.00
C THR A 242 -21.17 -6.54 -12.11
N GLY A 243 -20.62 -5.86 -11.09
CA GLY A 243 -19.67 -6.47 -10.15
C GLY A 243 -18.19 -6.22 -10.50
N ILE A 244 -17.90 -5.41 -11.52
CA ILE A 244 -16.56 -5.21 -12.08
C ILE A 244 -15.88 -3.99 -11.47
N PRO A 245 -14.65 -4.11 -10.91
CA PRO A 245 -13.91 -3.00 -10.35
C PRO A 245 -13.19 -2.19 -11.45
N VAL A 246 -13.94 -1.42 -12.24
CA VAL A 246 -13.45 -0.69 -13.43
C VAL A 246 -12.24 0.22 -13.10
N VAL A 247 -12.25 0.90 -11.95
CA VAL A 247 -11.13 1.78 -11.54
C VAL A 247 -9.83 0.99 -11.37
N PHE A 248 -9.89 -0.20 -10.77
CA PHE A 248 -8.72 -1.06 -10.64
C PHE A 248 -8.20 -1.52 -12.00
N LEU A 249 -9.06 -2.05 -12.87
CA LEU A 249 -8.67 -2.54 -14.19
C LEU A 249 -8.07 -1.42 -15.05
N ARG A 250 -8.77 -0.28 -15.14
CA ARG A 250 -8.38 0.83 -16.01
C ARG A 250 -7.18 1.60 -15.47
N VAL A 251 -7.26 2.02 -14.21
CA VAL A 251 -6.32 3.00 -13.65
C VAL A 251 -5.08 2.32 -13.04
N VAL A 252 -5.29 1.19 -12.35
CA VAL A 252 -4.19 0.49 -11.67
C VAL A 252 -3.49 -0.45 -12.65
N LEU A 253 -4.23 -1.34 -13.34
CA LEU A 253 -3.65 -2.29 -14.30
C LEU A 253 -3.39 -1.70 -15.69
N GLY A 254 -4.04 -0.58 -16.04
CA GLY A 254 -3.80 0.11 -17.30
C GLY A 254 -4.51 -0.51 -18.50
N TYR A 255 -5.65 -1.18 -18.29
CA TYR A 255 -6.51 -1.58 -19.39
C TYR A 255 -7.22 -0.38 -20.00
N SER A 256 -7.38 -0.39 -21.33
CA SER A 256 -8.22 0.55 -22.04
C SER A 256 -9.71 0.28 -21.78
N GLU A 257 -10.53 1.30 -22.01
CA GLU A 257 -11.99 1.18 -21.89
C GLU A 257 -12.55 0.11 -22.85
N SER A 258 -12.04 0.05 -24.08
CA SER A 258 -12.48 -0.92 -25.09
C SER A 258 -12.13 -2.36 -24.73
N GLU A 259 -10.97 -2.60 -24.10
CA GLU A 259 -10.62 -3.94 -23.58
C GLU A 259 -11.57 -4.37 -22.45
N ILE A 260 -11.90 -3.44 -21.54
CA ILE A 260 -12.84 -3.72 -20.44
C ILE A 260 -14.23 -4.01 -20.99
N GLN A 261 -14.76 -3.17 -21.87
CA GLN A 261 -16.09 -3.36 -22.48
C GLN A 261 -16.18 -4.61 -23.35
N SER A 262 -15.13 -4.94 -24.10
CA SER A 262 -15.06 -6.18 -24.89
C SER A 262 -15.05 -7.44 -24.02
N THR A 263 -14.61 -7.33 -22.76
CA THR A 263 -14.54 -8.45 -21.81
C THR A 263 -15.81 -8.56 -20.97
N PHE A 264 -16.36 -7.41 -20.58
CA PHE A 264 -17.53 -7.25 -19.73
C PHE A 264 -18.51 -6.33 -20.46
N PRO A 265 -19.23 -6.84 -21.47
CA PRO A 265 -20.19 -6.03 -22.19
C PRO A 265 -21.26 -5.52 -21.22
N PRO A 266 -21.70 -4.25 -21.36
CA PRO A 266 -22.80 -3.74 -20.55
C PRO A 266 -24.03 -4.61 -20.78
N THR A 267 -24.74 -4.93 -19.70
CA THR A 267 -26.05 -5.58 -19.80
C THR A 267 -26.99 -4.64 -20.58
N PRO A 268 -27.81 -5.16 -21.52
CA PRO A 268 -28.77 -4.36 -22.27
C PRO A 268 -29.72 -3.55 -21.39
#